data_AF-A0A0H5QH57-F1
#
_entry.id   AF-A0A0H5QH57-F1
#
_cell.length_a   1.000
_cell.length_b   1.000
_cell.length_c   1.000
_cell.angle_alpha   90.00
_cell.angle_beta   90.00
_cell.angle_gamma   90.00
#
_symmetry.space_group_name_H-M   'P 1'
#
loop_
_entity.id
_entity.type
_entity.pdbx_description
1 polymer ?
#
loop_
_entity_poly.entity_id
_entity_poly.type
_entity_poly.pdbx_seq_one_letter_code
_entity_poly.pdbx_strand_id
1 'polypeptide(L)'
;YPETHGIIGNYFFDHHDKSWFSPKNSTQTKWWGAEPVWVTAEKQGRRTFVTSWPGSAAEIQNTRPSKYFDYDPAATIMERIDVASGWIRSEKPPSLIMVYIDEPDRSGHR
;
A
#
# COMPACT_ATOMS: atom_id res chain seq x y z
N TYR A 1 15.46 6.33 -3.66
CA TYR A 1 15.20 6.13 -5.10
C TYR A 1 14.76 4.69 -5.36
N PRO A 2 14.22 4.35 -6.55
CA PRO A 2 13.86 2.98 -6.91
C PRO A 2 14.96 1.94 -6.66
N GLU A 3 16.21 2.29 -6.95
CA GLU A 3 17.36 1.43 -6.67
C GLU A 3 17.60 1.18 -5.17
N THR A 4 17.07 2.05 -4.30
CA THR A 4 17.19 1.94 -2.84
C THR A 4 16.05 1.13 -2.22
N HIS A 5 14.81 1.35 -2.67
CA HIS A 5 13.63 0.71 -2.08
C HIS A 5 13.25 -0.62 -2.74
N GLY A 6 13.85 -0.94 -3.90
CA GLY A 6 13.76 -2.26 -4.55
C GLY A 6 12.61 -2.43 -5.56
N ILE A 7 11.68 -1.47 -5.64
CA ILE A 7 10.58 -1.51 -6.61
C ILE A 7 10.96 -0.62 -7.82
N ILE A 8 11.53 -1.25 -8.85
CA ILE A 8 12.07 -0.54 -10.03
C ILE A 8 11.08 -0.44 -11.19
N GLY A 9 9.92 -1.10 -11.08
CA GLY A 9 8.86 -1.05 -12.08
C GLY A 9 7.70 -1.98 -11.70
N ASN A 10 6.64 -1.96 -12.51
CA ASN A 10 5.49 -2.83 -12.31
C ASN A 10 5.79 -4.30 -12.62
N TYR A 11 6.77 -4.57 -13.48
CA TYR A 11 7.24 -5.91 -13.83
C TYR A 11 8.76 -5.90 -13.95
N PHE A 12 9.44 -6.74 -13.19
CA PHE A 12 10.89 -6.90 -13.29
C PHE A 12 11.33 -8.28 -12.76
N PHE A 13 12.51 -8.72 -13.19
CA PHE A 13 13.10 -9.98 -12.74
C PHE A 13 14.20 -9.72 -11.72
N ASP A 14 14.12 -10.38 -10.57
CA ASP A 14 15.23 -10.45 -9.62
C ASP A 14 16.11 -11.66 -9.93
N HIS A 15 17.37 -11.38 -10.26
CA HIS A 15 18.38 -12.38 -10.59
C HIS A 15 18.89 -13.13 -9.36
N HIS A 16 18.81 -12.54 -8.16
CA HIS A 16 19.24 -13.18 -6.92
C HIS A 16 18.26 -14.30 -6.54
N ASP A 17 16.97 -13.96 -6.42
CA ASP A 17 15.92 -14.91 -6.05
C ASP A 17 15.39 -15.73 -7.24
N LYS A 18 15.84 -15.43 -8.46
CA LYS A 18 15.35 -16.00 -9.73
C LYS A 18 13.82 -15.95 -9.83
N SER A 19 13.25 -14.78 -9.57
CA SER A 19 11.80 -14.61 -9.49
C SER A 19 11.32 -13.30 -10.12
N TRP A 20 10.09 -13.31 -10.62
CA TRP A 20 9.46 -12.14 -11.22
C TRP A 20 8.64 -11.37 -10.19
N PHE A 21 8.80 -10.05 -10.15
CA PHE A 21 7.86 -9.15 -9.53
C PHE A 21 6.72 -8.81 -10.50
N SER A 22 5.51 -8.72 -9.96
CA SER A 22 4.33 -8.16 -10.63
C SER A 22 3.35 -7.61 -9.57
N PRO A 23 2.33 -6.82 -9.94
CA PRO A 23 1.34 -6.36 -8.97
C PRO A 23 0.65 -7.53 -8.22
N LYS A 24 0.54 -8.71 -8.86
CA LYS A 24 -0.09 -9.92 -8.30
C LYS A 24 0.64 -10.50 -7.09
N ASN A 25 1.94 -10.29 -6.97
CA ASN A 25 2.75 -10.80 -5.86
C ASN A 25 3.36 -9.69 -5.00
N SER A 26 2.83 -8.47 -5.13
CA SER A 26 3.28 -7.28 -4.40
C SER A 26 3.08 -7.37 -2.88
N THR A 27 2.34 -8.37 -2.37
CA THR A 27 2.16 -8.61 -0.94
C THR A 27 3.35 -9.35 -0.29
N GLN A 28 4.29 -9.88 -1.07
CA GLN A 28 5.45 -10.57 -0.53
C GLN A 28 6.49 -9.57 0.01
N THR A 29 6.86 -9.71 1.28
CA THR A 29 7.81 -8.83 1.98
C THR A 29 9.16 -8.67 1.28
N LYS A 30 9.65 -9.73 0.61
CA LYS A 30 10.97 -9.74 -0.04
C LYS A 30 11.18 -8.64 -1.08
N TRP A 31 10.09 -8.10 -1.66
CA TRP A 31 10.17 -7.04 -2.66
C TRP A 31 10.40 -5.65 -2.06
N TRP A 32 10.14 -5.47 -0.76
CA TRP A 32 10.09 -4.18 -0.10
C TRP A 32 11.31 -3.95 0.77
N GLY A 33 12.34 -3.31 0.20
CA GLY A 33 13.63 -3.10 0.86
C GLY A 33 13.70 -1.88 1.79
N ALA A 34 12.78 -0.92 1.64
CA ALA A 34 12.78 0.33 2.41
C ALA A 34 11.59 0.42 3.37
N GLU A 35 11.71 1.34 4.35
CA GLU A 35 10.65 1.64 5.30
C GLU A 35 9.63 2.63 4.68
N PRO A 36 8.37 2.24 4.49
CA PRO A 36 7.32 3.16 4.07
C PRO A 36 6.80 3.99 5.26
N VAL A 37 6.21 5.15 4.96
CA VAL A 37 5.75 6.13 5.97
C VAL A 37 4.77 5.56 7.00
N TRP A 38 3.91 4.61 6.60
CA TRP A 38 2.99 3.97 7.54
C TRP A 38 3.72 3.09 8.55
N VAL A 39 4.80 2.41 8.16
CA VAL A 39 5.64 1.64 9.10
C VAL A 39 6.31 2.57 10.10
N THR A 40 6.83 3.71 9.65
CA THR A 40 7.41 4.73 10.54
C THR A 40 6.40 5.21 11.58
N ALA A 41 5.16 5.49 11.17
CA ALA A 41 4.09 5.91 12.06
C ALA A 41 3.72 4.82 13.08
N GLU A 42 3.53 3.57 12.65
CA GLU A 42 3.20 2.45 13.54
C GLU A 42 4.32 2.20 14.56
N LYS A 43 5.59 2.24 14.15
CA LYS A 43 6.75 2.13 15.05
C LYS A 43 6.79 3.23 16.11
N GLN A 44 6.23 4.40 15.83
CA GLN A 44 6.08 5.52 16.76
C GLN A 44 4.77 5.46 17.57
N GLY A 45 4.06 4.33 17.56
CA GLY A 45 2.79 4.16 18.27
C GLY A 45 1.63 4.95 17.67
N ARG A 46 1.76 5.40 16.41
CA ARG A 46 0.70 6.12 15.69
C ARG A 46 -0.04 5.14 14.79
N ARG A 47 -1.34 4.98 15.05
CA ARG A 47 -2.20 4.12 14.22
C ARG A 47 -2.32 4.68 12.81
N THR A 48 -2.30 3.80 11.83
CA THR A 48 -2.42 4.13 10.41
C THR A 48 -3.56 3.37 9.73
N PHE A 49 -4.13 3.98 8.71
CA PHE A 49 -5.07 3.33 7.80
C PHE A 49 -4.59 3.52 6.36
N VAL A 50 -4.37 2.43 5.64
CA VAL A 50 -3.87 2.47 4.25
C VAL A 50 -4.71 1.55 3.37
N THR A 51 -5.39 2.10 2.38
CA THR A 51 -6.18 1.29 1.43
C THR A 51 -5.64 1.40 0.02
N SER A 52 -5.55 0.25 -0.65
CA SER A 52 -5.25 0.15 -2.08
C SER A 52 -3.87 0.67 -2.51
N TRP A 53 -2.97 0.91 -1.55
CA TRP A 53 -1.62 1.39 -1.84
C TRP A 53 -0.69 0.20 -2.11
N PRO A 54 0.15 0.23 -3.16
CA PRO A 54 1.10 -0.84 -3.42
C PRO A 54 2.00 -1.12 -2.21
N GLY A 55 2.00 -2.37 -1.75
CA GLY A 55 2.80 -2.80 -0.58
C GLY A 55 2.14 -2.59 0.77
N SER A 56 0.96 -1.96 0.88
CA SER A 56 0.29 -1.77 2.17
C SER A 56 -0.13 -3.07 2.85
N ALA A 57 -0.37 -4.12 2.07
CA ALA A 57 -0.69 -5.46 2.56
C ALA A 57 0.56 -6.34 2.81
N ALA A 58 1.74 -5.90 2.33
CA ALA A 58 3.00 -6.57 2.64
C ALA A 58 3.42 -6.24 4.09
N GLU A 59 4.01 -7.23 4.75
CA GLU A 59 4.58 -7.03 6.08
C GLU A 59 6.01 -6.51 5.94
N ILE A 60 6.19 -5.21 6.05
CA ILE A 60 7.46 -4.55 5.78
C ILE A 60 8.13 -4.29 7.12
N GLN A 61 9.30 -4.89 7.34
CA GLN A 61 10.02 -4.85 8.61
C GLN A 61 9.14 -5.29 9.80
N ASN A 62 8.46 -6.42 9.65
CA ASN A 62 7.54 -7.02 10.65
C ASN A 62 6.39 -6.07 11.06
N THR A 63 6.03 -5.12 10.19
CA THR A 63 5.03 -4.10 10.48
C THR A 63 4.06 -3.98 9.31
N ARG A 64 2.77 -3.87 9.63
CA ARG A 64 1.69 -3.52 8.69
C ARG A 64 0.95 -2.30 9.23
N PRO A 65 0.19 -1.57 8.39
CA PRO A 65 -0.76 -0.59 8.88
C PRO A 65 -1.73 -1.21 9.91
N SER A 66 -2.10 -0.44 10.94
CA SER A 66 -3.12 -0.83 11.92
C SER A 66 -4.41 -1.30 11.27
N LYS A 67 -4.76 -0.70 10.13
CA LYS A 67 -5.81 -1.17 9.22
C LYS A 67 -5.40 -0.98 7.78
N TYR A 68 -5.64 -2.00 6.96
CA TYR A 68 -5.42 -1.92 5.52
C TYR A 68 -6.45 -2.73 4.75
N PHE A 69 -6.62 -2.37 3.48
CA PHE A 69 -7.40 -3.14 2.51
C PHE A 69 -6.57 -3.36 1.25
N ASP A 70 -6.68 -4.55 0.68
CA ASP A 70 -6.13 -4.87 -0.62
C ASP A 70 -6.78 -4.01 -1.72
N TYR A 71 -6.10 -3.91 -2.86
CA TYR A 71 -6.64 -3.21 -4.01
C TYR A 71 -7.82 -4.00 -4.61
N ASP A 72 -8.99 -3.38 -4.65
CA ASP A 72 -10.18 -3.89 -5.34
C ASP A 72 -10.53 -3.01 -6.55
N PRO A 73 -10.32 -3.46 -7.80
CA PRO A 73 -10.63 -2.67 -9.01
C PRO A 73 -12.13 -2.43 -9.23
N ALA A 74 -13.01 -3.15 -8.52
CA ALA A 74 -14.45 -2.94 -8.56
C ALA A 74 -14.92 -1.83 -7.61
N ALA A 75 -14.15 -1.53 -6.55
CA ALA A 75 -14.50 -0.51 -5.58
C ALA A 75 -14.44 0.89 -6.19
N THR A 76 -15.57 1.59 -6.13
CA THR A 76 -15.73 2.97 -6.61
C THR A 76 -14.95 3.95 -5.77
N ILE A 77 -14.68 5.13 -6.34
CA ILE A 77 -14.05 6.25 -5.62
C ILE A 77 -14.85 6.62 -4.37
N MET A 78 -16.18 6.65 -4.46
CA MET A 78 -17.05 7.00 -3.33
C MET A 78 -16.97 5.98 -2.21
N GLU A 79 -17.00 4.68 -2.50
CA GLU A 79 -16.84 3.64 -1.48
C GLU A 79 -15.50 3.77 -0.74
N ARG A 80 -14.42 4.08 -1.46
CA ARG A 80 -13.08 4.30 -0.87
C ARG A 80 -13.08 5.51 0.07
N ILE A 81 -13.71 6.61 -0.34
CA ILE A 81 -13.83 7.84 0.46
C ILE A 81 -14.71 7.61 1.69
N ASP A 82 -15.82 6.87 1.55
CA ASP A 82 -16.74 6.58 2.65
C ASP A 82 -16.07 5.74 3.72
N VAL A 83 -15.31 4.70 3.31
CA VAL A 83 -14.51 3.89 4.24
C VAL A 83 -13.47 4.75 4.97
N ALA A 84 -12.72 5.59 4.24
CA ALA A 84 -11.74 6.48 4.85
C ALA A 84 -12.39 7.48 5.84
N SER A 85 -13.52 8.06 5.46
CA SER A 85 -14.31 8.98 6.29
C SER A 85 -14.84 8.29 7.55
N GLY A 86 -15.26 7.03 7.46
CA GLY A 86 -15.64 6.22 8.60
C GLY A 86 -14.49 6.05 9.60
N TRP A 87 -13.28 5.80 9.12
CA TRP A 87 -12.09 5.68 9.99
C TRP A 87 -11.71 6.99 10.66
N ILE A 88 -11.85 8.13 9.97
CA ILE A 88 -11.64 9.46 10.56
C ILE A 88 -12.59 9.71 11.73
N ARG A 89 -13.84 9.22 11.63
CA ARG A 89 -14.90 9.42 12.64
C ARG A 89 -14.95 8.33 13.71
N SER A 90 -14.06 7.34 13.63
CA SER A 90 -14.03 6.23 14.61
C SER A 90 -13.61 6.71 16.00
N GLU A 91 -13.95 5.94 17.04
CA GLU A 91 -13.58 6.26 18.43
C GLU A 91 -12.07 6.45 18.66
N LYS A 92 -11.27 5.77 17.83
CA LYS A 92 -9.81 5.86 17.85
C LYS A 92 -9.33 6.14 16.41
N PRO A 93 -9.35 7.39 15.96
CA PRO A 93 -8.99 7.71 14.58
C PRO A 93 -7.49 7.48 14.34
N PRO A 94 -7.09 6.99 13.14
CA PRO A 94 -5.69 6.91 12.73
C PRO A 94 -5.06 8.30 12.65
N SER A 95 -3.75 8.40 12.93
CA SER A 95 -2.97 9.63 12.73
C SER A 95 -2.50 9.81 11.28
N LEU A 96 -2.49 8.72 10.49
CA LEU A 96 -2.17 8.73 9.07
C LEU A 96 -3.24 7.93 8.32
N ILE A 97 -3.75 8.52 7.24
CA ILE A 97 -4.69 7.88 6.32
C ILE A 97 -4.15 8.03 4.91
N MET A 98 -4.08 6.92 4.18
CA MET A 98 -3.65 6.89 2.78
C MET A 98 -4.69 6.12 1.96
N VAL A 99 -5.13 6.74 0.86
CA VAL A 99 -6.14 6.18 -0.05
C VAL A 99 -5.59 6.31 -1.46
N TYR A 100 -5.54 5.19 -2.18
CA TYR A 100 -5.24 5.17 -3.61
C TYR A 100 -6.52 5.20 -4.43
N ILE A 101 -6.51 6.03 -5.48
CA ILE A 101 -7.55 6.16 -6.50
C ILE A 101 -6.86 5.94 -7.86
N ASP A 102 -7.44 5.09 -8.70
CA ASP A 102 -6.91 4.64 -9.99
C ASP A 102 -7.26 5.57 -11.17
N GLU A 103 -8.15 6.54 -10.98
CA GLU A 103 -8.42 7.58 -11.97
C GLU A 103 -7.47 8.79 -11.79
N PRO A 104 -7.05 9.46 -12.88
CA PRO A 104 -7.49 9.29 -14.26
C PRO A 104 -6.70 8.26 -15.08
N ASP A 105 -5.75 7.55 -14.47
CA ASP A 105 -4.86 6.57 -15.14
C ASP A 105 -5.68 5.51 -15.90
N ARG A 106 -6.69 4.93 -15.22
CA ARG A 106 -7.60 3.96 -15.82
C ARG A 106 -8.33 4.48 -17.05
N SER A 107 -8.85 5.71 -17.00
CA SER A 107 -9.51 6.33 -18.16
C SER A 107 -8.52 6.65 -19.28
N GLY A 108 -7.27 7.01 -18.96
CA GLY A 108 -6.24 7.31 -19.95
C GLY A 108 -5.69 6.09 -20.69
N HIS A 109 -5.81 4.90 -20.11
CA HIS A 109 -5.36 3.64 -20.71
C HIS A 109 -6.39 2.96 -21.63
N ARG A 110 -7.61 3.49 -21.72
CA ARG A 110 -8.65 3.03 -22.65
C ARG A 110 -8.49 3.68 -24.02
#